data_AF-A0A7R9R219-F1
#
_entry.id   AF-A0A7R9R219-F1
#
_cell.length_a   1.000
_cell.length_b   1.000
_cell.length_c   1.000
_cell.angle_alpha   90.00
_cell.angle_beta   90.00
_cell.angle_gamma   90.00
#
_symmetry.space_group_name_H-M   'P 1'
#
loop_
_entity.id
_entity.type
_entity.pdbx_description
1 polymer ?
#
loop_
_entity_poly.entity_id
_entity_poly.type
_entity_poly.pdbx_seq_one_letter_code
_entity_poly.pdbx_strand_id
1 'polypeptide(L)'
;ADTCADWFTCAQSILRIGSTVATIYSSLNDEGIIHGLNETEVTHVITSHNLLNKLMKLKPQIPKMSKIIFFDSNNNQSNHSIENFDNKDVSLIALSDLVEMGRQTTEELSYDSPNEEDIAVLLYTSGSTGVPKGVKITHKNL
;
A
#
# COMPACT_ATOMS: atom_id res chain seq x y z
N ALA A 1 -7.21 -1.94 0.24
CA ALA A 1 -7.95 -2.22 -1.00
C ALA A 1 -8.70 -3.53 -0.84
N ASP A 2 -9.79 -3.72 -1.58
CA ASP A 2 -10.48 -5.02 -1.65
C ASP A 2 -9.65 -6.04 -2.44
N THR A 3 -9.94 -7.32 -2.28
CA THR A 3 -9.26 -8.40 -3.02
C THR A 3 -9.57 -8.27 -4.51
N CYS A 4 -8.54 -8.03 -5.31
CA CYS A 4 -8.63 -7.96 -6.77
C CYS A 4 -7.31 -8.37 -7.44
N ALA A 5 -7.32 -8.49 -8.77
CA ALA A 5 -6.14 -8.84 -9.55
C ALA A 5 -5.00 -7.81 -9.40
N ASP A 6 -5.33 -6.52 -9.37
CA ASP A 6 -4.36 -5.44 -9.17
C ASP A 6 -3.68 -5.54 -7.80
N TRP A 7 -4.47 -5.79 -6.75
CA TRP A 7 -3.94 -6.02 -5.41
C TRP A 7 -2.96 -7.19 -5.37
N PHE A 8 -3.34 -8.32 -5.97
CA PHE A 8 -2.48 -9.51 -5.98
C PHE A 8 -1.21 -9.26 -6.78
N THR A 9 -1.30 -8.57 -7.92
CA THR A 9 -0.14 -8.20 -8.76
C THR A 9 0.83 -7.29 -8.02
N CYS A 10 0.32 -6.30 -7.28
CA CYS A 10 1.14 -5.45 -6.44
C CYS A 10 1.82 -6.25 -5.32
N ALA A 11 1.09 -7.13 -4.64
CA ALA A 11 1.66 -7.97 -3.58
C ALA A 11 2.80 -8.86 -4.10
N GLN A 12 2.60 -9.52 -5.24
CA GLN A 12 3.64 -10.33 -5.90
C GLN A 12 4.85 -9.48 -6.30
N SER A 13 4.61 -8.26 -6.81
CA SER A 13 5.69 -7.34 -7.17
C SER A 13 6.53 -6.92 -5.95
N ILE A 14 5.88 -6.65 -4.81
CA ILE A 14 6.57 -6.30 -3.55
C ILE A 14 7.40 -7.48 -3.04
N LEU A 15 6.83 -8.69 -3.05
CA LEU A 15 7.54 -9.90 -2.65
C LEU A 15 8.73 -10.20 -3.56
N ARG A 16 8.60 -9.95 -4.87
CA ARG A 16 9.66 -10.13 -5.86
C ARG A 16 10.87 -9.24 -5.60
N ILE A 17 10.66 -8.02 -5.07
CA ILE A 17 11.74 -7.09 -4.73
C ILE A 17 12.27 -7.28 -3.30
N GLY A 18 11.87 -8.35 -2.61
CA GLY A 18 12.33 -8.67 -1.25
C GLY A 18 11.79 -7.75 -0.16
N SER A 19 10.72 -7.00 -0.43
CA SER A 19 10.10 -6.10 0.54
C SER A 19 8.89 -6.75 1.23
N THR A 20 8.48 -6.22 2.38
CA THR A 20 7.37 -6.75 3.18
C THR A 20 6.03 -6.21 2.70
N VAL A 21 5.07 -7.11 2.46
CA VAL A 21 3.67 -6.74 2.21
C VAL A 21 2.95 -6.53 3.54
N ALA A 22 2.79 -5.28 3.96
CA ALA A 22 1.95 -4.94 5.11
C ALA A 22 0.49 -4.71 4.67
N THR A 23 -0.43 -5.54 5.16
CA THR A 23 -1.86 -5.43 4.85
C THR A 23 -2.63 -4.93 6.06
N ILE A 24 -3.40 -3.86 5.87
CA ILE A 24 -4.27 -3.25 6.86
C ILE A 24 -5.70 -3.29 6.31
N TYR A 25 -6.62 -3.93 7.04
CA TYR A 25 -8.01 -3.98 6.62
C TYR A 25 -8.67 -2.60 6.65
N SER A 26 -9.40 -2.26 5.59
CA SER A 26 -10.18 -1.02 5.50
C SER A 26 -11.33 -0.95 6.51
N SER A 27 -11.75 -2.10 7.04
CA SER A 27 -12.77 -2.24 8.09
C SER A 27 -12.28 -1.84 9.49
N LEU A 28 -10.98 -1.63 9.68
CA LEU A 28 -10.46 -1.04 10.91
C LEU A 28 -10.94 0.42 11.03
N ASN A 29 -11.11 0.86 12.27
CA ASN A 29 -11.35 2.26 12.57
C ASN A 29 -10.13 3.12 12.19
N ASP A 30 -10.31 4.43 12.20
CA ASP A 30 -9.27 5.37 11.76
C ASP A 30 -8.00 5.27 12.61
N GLU A 31 -8.15 5.12 13.93
CA GLU A 31 -7.02 4.90 14.85
C GLU A 31 -6.24 3.62 14.53
N GLY A 32 -6.94 2.53 14.21
CA GLY A 32 -6.30 1.27 13.85
C GLY A 32 -5.52 1.35 12.54
N ILE A 33 -6.05 2.10 11.55
CA ILE A 33 -5.35 2.36 10.29
C ILE A 33 -4.10 3.21 10.56
N ILE A 34 -4.24 4.32 11.32
CA ILE A 34 -3.11 5.18 11.68
C ILE A 34 -2.04 4.37 12.42
N HIS A 35 -2.45 3.55 13.38
CA HIS A 35 -1.55 2.71 14.15
C HIS A 35 -0.74 1.77 13.26
N GLY A 36 -1.40 0.99 12.41
CA GLY A 36 -0.71 0.05 11.52
C GLY A 36 0.22 0.76 10.52
N LEU A 37 -0.18 1.89 9.96
CA LEU A 37 0.65 2.65 9.02
C LEU A 37 1.87 3.29 9.71
N ASN A 38 1.73 3.75 10.96
CA ASN A 38 2.85 4.31 11.71
C ASN A 38 3.79 3.25 12.27
N GLU A 39 3.28 2.14 12.79
CA GLU A 39 4.11 1.04 13.32
C GLU A 39 4.98 0.41 12.23
N THR A 40 4.45 0.33 11.01
CA THR A 40 5.20 -0.15 9.84
C THR A 40 6.10 0.90 9.20
N GLU A 41 6.01 2.15 9.65
CA GLU A 41 6.77 3.28 9.12
C GLU A 41 6.63 3.45 7.59
N VAL A 42 5.49 3.05 7.01
CA VAL A 42 5.34 2.97 5.56
C VAL A 42 5.50 4.32 4.88
N THR A 43 6.23 4.32 3.77
CA THR A 43 6.38 5.46 2.87
C THR A 43 5.43 5.39 1.68
N HIS A 44 5.04 4.18 1.29
CA HIS A 44 4.19 3.88 0.14
C HIS A 44 2.93 3.13 0.57
N VAL A 45 1.76 3.59 0.12
CA VAL A 45 0.48 2.89 0.35
C VAL A 45 -0.16 2.55 -0.98
N ILE A 46 -0.63 1.31 -1.13
CA ILE A 46 -1.38 0.86 -2.30
C ILE A 46 -2.84 0.68 -1.92
N THR A 47 -3.77 1.30 -2.65
CA THR A 47 -5.18 1.32 -2.26
C THR A 47 -6.16 1.37 -3.43
N SER A 48 -7.44 1.21 -3.14
CA SER A 48 -8.53 1.45 -4.09
C SER A 48 -8.88 2.94 -4.14
N HIS A 49 -9.32 3.45 -5.30
CA HIS A 49 -9.64 4.87 -5.48
C HIS A 49 -10.61 5.43 -4.43
N ASN A 50 -11.65 4.66 -4.05
CA ASN A 50 -12.65 5.06 -3.05
C ASN A 50 -12.07 5.32 -1.64
N LEU A 51 -10.87 4.83 -1.32
CA LEU A 51 -10.22 5.01 -0.03
C LEU A 51 -9.26 6.22 0.02
N LEU A 52 -9.01 6.89 -1.12
CA LEU A 52 -8.09 8.03 -1.20
C LEU A 52 -8.49 9.16 -0.24
N ASN A 53 -9.76 9.57 -0.27
CA ASN A 53 -10.27 10.63 0.60
C ASN A 53 -10.10 10.30 2.09
N LYS A 54 -10.23 9.02 2.47
CA LYS A 54 -10.00 8.57 3.85
C LYS A 54 -8.52 8.72 4.20
N LEU A 55 -7.61 8.20 3.38
CA LEU A 55 -6.17 8.31 3.62
C LEU A 55 -5.69 9.75 3.70
N MET A 56 -6.21 10.65 2.85
CA MET A 56 -5.85 12.06 2.89
C MET A 56 -6.29 12.76 4.17
N LYS A 57 -7.46 12.41 4.71
CA LYS A 57 -7.89 12.90 6.03
C LYS A 57 -6.98 12.43 7.16
N LEU A 58 -6.43 11.22 7.05
CA LEU A 58 -5.56 10.62 8.07
C LEU A 58 -4.08 11.03 7.92
N LYS A 59 -3.66 11.49 6.73
CA LYS A 59 -2.28 11.87 6.41
C LYS A 59 -1.58 12.76 7.45
N PRO A 60 -2.21 13.78 8.07
CA PRO A 60 -1.54 14.58 9.10
C PRO A 60 -1.00 13.77 10.30
N GLN A 61 -1.57 12.59 10.56
CA GLN A 61 -1.15 11.68 11.63
C GLN A 61 -0.22 10.56 11.15
N ILE A 62 0.09 10.51 9.85
CA ILE A 62 0.92 9.49 9.19
C ILE A 62 2.07 10.21 8.47
N PRO A 63 3.06 10.73 9.21
CA PRO A 63 4.05 11.65 8.66
C PRO A 63 4.96 11.00 7.60
N LYS A 64 5.28 9.71 7.75
CA LYS A 64 6.19 8.98 6.84
C LYS A 64 5.57 8.62 5.48
N MET A 65 4.25 8.53 5.38
CA MET A 65 3.57 8.24 4.11
C MET A 65 3.74 9.42 3.15
N SER A 66 4.42 9.19 2.04
CA SER A 66 4.74 10.21 1.03
C SER A 66 4.26 9.84 -0.38
N LYS A 67 3.87 8.59 -0.60
CA LYS A 67 3.33 8.14 -1.89
C LYS A 67 2.12 7.23 -1.72
N ILE A 68 1.10 7.44 -2.54
CA ILE A 68 -0.06 6.57 -2.65
C ILE A 68 -0.21 6.12 -4.10
N ILE A 69 -0.23 4.80 -4.30
CA ILE A 69 -0.58 4.17 -5.56
C ILE A 69 -2.04 3.73 -5.47
N PHE A 70 -2.86 4.05 -6.46
CA PHE A 70 -4.28 3.70 -6.44
C PHE A 70 -4.72 2.94 -7.69
N PHE A 71 -5.68 2.03 -7.51
CA PHE A 71 -6.25 1.25 -8.61
C PHE A 71 -7.25 2.07 -9.41
N ASP A 72 -7.01 2.20 -10.71
CA ASP A 72 -7.80 2.97 -11.67
C ASP A 72 -8.58 2.09 -12.67
N SER A 73 -8.31 0.77 -12.69
CA SER A 73 -8.83 -0.23 -13.64
C SER A 73 -10.36 -0.38 -13.72
N ASN A 74 -11.13 0.16 -12.75
CA ASN A 74 -12.59 0.05 -12.69
C ASN A 74 -13.34 1.37 -12.93
N ASN A 75 -12.64 2.48 -13.18
CA ASN A 75 -13.29 3.76 -13.42
C ASN A 75 -13.39 4.05 -14.93
N ASN A 76 -14.54 3.74 -15.53
CA ASN A 76 -15.02 4.42 -16.75
C ASN A 76 -15.25 5.93 -16.53
N GLN A 77 -14.98 6.45 -15.31
CA GLN A 77 -14.87 7.86 -15.04
C GLN A 77 -13.45 8.33 -15.36
N SER A 78 -13.28 8.68 -16.63
CA SER A 78 -12.31 9.67 -17.07
C SER A 78 -12.22 10.83 -16.07
N ASN A 79 -11.02 11.09 -15.55
CA ASN A 79 -10.55 12.40 -15.09
C ASN A 79 -11.34 13.19 -14.04
N HIS A 80 -12.41 12.69 -13.45
CA HIS A 80 -13.17 13.45 -12.46
C HIS A 80 -12.76 13.11 -11.03
N SER A 81 -12.00 14.04 -10.45
CA SER A 81 -11.72 14.26 -9.02
C SER A 81 -10.50 13.60 -8.35
N ILE A 82 -9.30 13.79 -8.93
CA ILE A 82 -8.17 14.29 -8.10
C ILE A 82 -8.13 15.83 -8.19
N GLU A 83 -9.30 16.43 -8.35
CA GLU A 83 -9.48 17.88 -8.29
C GLU A 83 -9.33 18.26 -6.81
N ASN A 84 -8.23 18.96 -6.51
CA ASN A 84 -7.98 19.69 -5.26
C ASN A 84 -7.38 18.91 -4.08
N PHE A 85 -6.40 18.04 -4.31
CA PHE A 85 -5.44 17.69 -3.25
C PHE A 85 -4.08 18.29 -3.57
N ASP A 86 -3.96 19.60 -3.39
CA ASP A 86 -2.68 20.34 -3.41
C ASP A 86 -1.92 20.09 -2.09
N ASN A 87 -1.68 18.80 -1.78
CA ASN A 87 -0.87 18.42 -0.65
C ASN A 87 0.52 18.06 -1.16
N LYS A 88 1.43 19.04 -1.12
CA LYS A 88 2.82 18.91 -1.60
C LYS A 88 3.60 17.74 -0.96
N ASP A 89 3.08 17.18 0.13
CA ASP A 89 3.72 16.13 0.91
C ASP A 89 3.37 14.70 0.45
N VAL A 90 2.38 14.51 -0.43
CA VAL A 90 1.96 13.18 -0.92
C VAL A 90 1.85 13.13 -2.43
N SER A 91 2.64 12.26 -3.05
CA SER A 91 2.53 11.93 -4.48
C SER A 91 1.44 10.88 -4.70
N LEU A 92 0.52 11.15 -5.63
CA LEU A 92 -0.49 10.21 -6.10
C LEU A 92 -0.10 9.65 -7.47
N ILE A 93 -0.16 8.32 -7.62
CA ILE A 93 0.16 7.65 -8.89
C ILE A 93 -0.92 6.61 -9.19
N ALA A 94 -1.52 6.65 -10.37
CA ALA A 94 -2.41 5.58 -10.82
C ALA A 94 -1.61 4.30 -11.09
N LEU A 95 -2.17 3.13 -10.80
CA LEU A 95 -1.46 1.88 -11.02
C LEU A 95 -1.12 1.68 -12.51
N SER A 96 -2.02 2.05 -13.42
CA SER A 96 -1.74 2.00 -14.87
C SER A 96 -0.53 2.85 -15.27
N ASP A 97 -0.43 4.08 -14.77
CA ASP A 97 0.72 4.97 -15.00
C ASP A 97 2.02 4.37 -14.46
N LEU A 98 1.99 3.79 -13.25
CA LEU A 98 3.16 3.13 -12.66
C LEU A 98 3.62 1.93 -13.52
N VAL A 99 2.67 1.16 -14.05
CA VAL A 99 2.97 0.04 -14.94
C VAL A 99 3.61 0.55 -16.23
N GLU A 100 3.11 1.63 -16.81
CA GLU A 100 3.68 2.22 -18.03
C GLU A 100 5.09 2.77 -17.79
N MET A 101 5.33 3.45 -16.66
CA MET A 101 6.68 3.85 -16.25
C MET A 101 7.64 2.65 -16.16
N GLY A 102 7.15 1.53 -15.61
CA GLY A 102 7.92 0.28 -15.54
C GLY A 102 8.25 -0.30 -16.92
N ARG A 103 7.33 -0.23 -17.89
CA ARG A 103 7.55 -0.70 -19.28
C ARG A 103 8.60 0.12 -20.02
N GLN A 104 8.71 1.40 -19.70
CA GLN A 104 9.68 2.31 -20.30
C GLN A 104 11.06 2.25 -19.63
N THR A 105 11.18 1.55 -18.50
CA THR A 105 12.45 1.39 -17.80
C THR A 105 13.35 0.42 -18.57
N THR A 106 14.55 0.89 -18.93
CA THR A 106 15.55 0.10 -19.66
C THR A 106 16.62 -0.50 -18.75
N GLU A 107 16.67 -0.06 -17.50
CA GLU A 107 17.60 -0.57 -16.49
C GLU A 107 17.14 -1.93 -15.99
N GLU A 108 18.09 -2.87 -15.91
CA GLU A 108 17.85 -4.15 -15.27
C GLU A 108 17.80 -3.93 -13.75
N LEU A 109 16.62 -4.09 -13.17
CA LEU A 109 16.44 -3.95 -11.74
C LEU A 109 17.00 -5.21 -11.05
N SER A 110 18.06 -5.03 -10.27
CA SER A 110 18.62 -6.07 -9.41
C SER A 110 18.20 -5.84 -7.97
N TYR A 111 17.67 -6.88 -7.33
CA TYR A 111 17.32 -6.88 -5.92
C TYR A 111 17.92 -8.12 -5.26
N ASP A 112 18.28 -7.98 -4.00
CA ASP A 112 18.68 -9.14 -3.21
C ASP A 112 17.48 -10.07 -3.01
N SER A 113 17.72 -11.37 -3.12
CA SER A 113 16.69 -12.35 -2.76
C SER A 113 16.46 -12.29 -1.24
N PRO A 114 15.21 -12.27 -0.78
CA PRO A 114 14.93 -12.28 0.66
C PRO A 114 15.38 -13.62 1.28
N ASN A 115 15.80 -13.58 2.54
CA ASN A 115 16.08 -14.78 3.32
C ASN A 115 14.77 -15.47 3.71
N GLU A 116 14.82 -16.78 3.95
CA GLU A 116 13.63 -17.55 4.35
C GLU A 116 13.01 -17.05 5.66
N GLU A 117 13.82 -16.48 6.55
CA GLU A 117 13.40 -15.95 7.86
C GLU A 117 12.98 -14.46 7.79
N ASP A 118 13.16 -13.78 6.64
CA ASP A 118 12.70 -12.41 6.45
C ASP A 118 11.16 -12.36 6.42
N ILE A 119 10.59 -11.25 6.89
CA ILE A 119 9.13 -11.06 6.93
C ILE A 119 8.62 -10.78 5.52
N ALA A 120 7.87 -11.71 4.97
CA ALA A 120 7.20 -11.57 3.68
C ALA A 120 5.91 -10.75 3.79
N VAL A 121 5.09 -11.05 4.82
CA VAL A 121 3.77 -10.44 5.01
C VAL A 121 3.59 -10.04 6.48
N LEU A 122 3.04 -8.84 6.68
CA LEU A 122 2.57 -8.36 7.98
C LEU A 122 1.06 -8.10 7.90
N LEU A 123 0.27 -8.96 8.52
CA LEU A 123 -1.19 -8.90 8.47
C LEU A 123 -1.75 -8.25 9.73
N TYR A 124 -2.27 -7.02 9.61
CA TYR A 124 -2.93 -6.35 10.73
C TYR A 124 -4.36 -6.83 10.91
N THR A 125 -4.69 -7.33 12.09
CA THR A 125 -6.04 -7.76 12.47
C THR A 125 -6.57 -6.92 13.62
N SER A 126 -7.89 -6.78 13.77
CA SER A 126 -8.50 -6.18 14.96
C SER A 126 -8.10 -6.98 16.20
N GLY A 127 -7.37 -6.36 17.13
CA GLY A 127 -7.00 -6.99 18.38
C GLY A 127 -8.17 -7.05 19.35
N SER A 128 -8.17 -8.03 20.26
CA SER A 128 -9.15 -8.10 21.36
C SER A 128 -9.08 -6.90 22.31
N THR A 129 -7.94 -6.20 22.32
CA THR A 129 -7.68 -5.00 23.11
C THR A 129 -8.01 -3.70 22.35
N GLY A 130 -8.66 -3.78 21.17
CA GLY A 130 -8.99 -2.64 20.32
C GLY A 130 -7.85 -2.16 19.42
N VAL A 131 -6.60 -2.27 19.88
CA VAL A 131 -5.40 -1.95 19.08
C VAL A 131 -5.11 -3.09 18.09
N PRO A 132 -4.96 -2.82 16.78
CA PRO A 132 -4.60 -3.83 15.81
C PRO A 132 -3.23 -4.46 16.08
N LYS A 133 -3.06 -5.73 15.72
CA LYS A 133 -1.78 -6.43 15.85
C LYS A 133 -1.32 -6.95 14.51
N GLY A 134 -0.04 -6.75 14.18
CA GLY A 134 0.59 -7.29 12.98
C GLY A 134 1.04 -8.74 13.17
N VAL A 135 0.38 -9.67 12.47
CA VAL A 135 0.80 -11.07 12.38
C VAL A 135 1.94 -11.16 11.37
N LYS A 136 3.11 -11.60 11.83
CA LYS A 136 4.31 -11.78 11.00
C LYS A 136 4.27 -13.13 10.31
N ILE A 137 4.43 -13.13 9.00
CA ILE A 137 4.56 -14.33 8.17
C ILE A 137 5.89 -14.21 7.43
N THR A 138 6.78 -15.16 7.66
CA THR A 138 8.10 -15.20 7.00
C THR A 138 8.00 -15.79 5.60
N HIS A 139 9.02 -15.61 4.76
CA HIS A 139 9.10 -16.26 3.45
C HIS A 139 9.00 -17.80 3.56
N LYS A 140 9.56 -18.39 4.62
CA LYS A 140 9.47 -19.83 4.91
C LYS A 140 8.08 -20.33 5.27
N ASN A 141 7.20 -19.44 5.74
CA ASN A 141 5.83 -19.82 6.10
C ASN A 141 4.88 -19.81 4.90
N LEU A 142 5.25 -19.12 3.80
CA LEU A 142 4.49 -19.08 2.55
C LEU A 142 4.76 -20.31 1.69
#